data_AF-A0A8J6SCP7-F1
#
_entry.id   AF-A0A8J6SCP7-F1
#
_cell.length_a   1.000
_cell.length_b   1.000
_cell.length_c   1.000
_cell.angle_alpha   90.00
_cell.angle_beta   90.00
_cell.angle_gamma   90.00
#
_symmetry.space_group_name_H-M   'P 1'
#
loop_
_entity.id
_entity.type
_entity.pdbx_description
1 polymer ?
#
loop_
_entity_poly.entity_id
_entity_poly.type
_entity_poly.pdbx_seq_one_letter_code
_entity_poly.pdbx_strand_id
1 'polypeptide(L)'
;MLRQSKGKFLFKSESLLEEFIWLHLSSLLNLTKVKKQHIINKQNRADILGVNSLGNLAILELKKGGDKGSIDQLIRYKNNLINDRPQTSEFSKVDFNKDFLLIAVASYFSDSTITYAETKIPGCLLLTYQVKKNFKRRIPFNIDKY
;
A
#
# COMPACT_ATOMS: atom_id res chain seq x y z
N MET A 1 -15.46 -7.40 9.36
CA MET A 1 -15.28 -6.20 10.21
C MET A 1 -13.92 -6.22 10.93
N LEU A 2 -13.77 -6.65 12.19
CA LEU A 2 -12.46 -6.64 12.89
C LEU A 2 -12.23 -7.94 13.68
N ARG A 3 -10.96 -8.30 13.93
CA ARG A 3 -10.52 -9.36 14.86
C ARG A 3 -9.65 -8.75 15.96
N GLN A 4 -9.65 -9.35 17.15
CA GLN A 4 -8.76 -8.96 18.23
C GLN A 4 -7.53 -9.88 18.27
N SER A 5 -6.34 -9.31 18.44
CA SER A 5 -5.09 -10.08 18.61
C SER A 5 -4.11 -9.27 19.46
N LYS A 6 -3.59 -9.87 20.55
CA LYS A 6 -2.66 -9.22 21.49
C LYS A 6 -3.09 -7.80 21.91
N GLY A 7 -4.38 -7.62 22.23
CA GLY A 7 -4.93 -6.32 22.64
C GLY A 7 -5.18 -5.30 21.51
N LYS A 8 -4.87 -5.62 20.25
CA LYS A 8 -5.11 -4.75 19.09
C LYS A 8 -6.32 -5.23 18.28
N PHE A 9 -7.09 -4.31 17.70
CA PHE A 9 -8.05 -4.67 16.65
C PHE A 9 -7.38 -4.57 15.28
N LEU A 10 -7.57 -5.62 14.48
CA LEU A 10 -7.05 -5.75 13.12
C LEU A 10 -8.20 -6.07 12.17
N PHE A 11 -8.03 -5.79 10.87
CA PHE A 11 -8.95 -6.31 9.87
C PHE A 11 -8.95 -7.83 9.85
N LYS A 12 -10.13 -8.41 9.55
CA LYS A 12 -10.29 -9.87 9.46
C LYS A 12 -9.61 -10.46 8.21
N SER A 13 -9.50 -9.68 7.13
CA SER A 13 -8.92 -10.08 5.84
C SER A 13 -8.14 -8.93 5.20
N GLU A 14 -7.26 -9.26 4.26
CA GLU A 14 -6.54 -8.27 3.44
C GLU A 14 -7.52 -7.52 2.53
N SER A 15 -8.52 -8.20 1.96
CA SER A 15 -9.60 -7.54 1.21
C SER A 15 -10.36 -6.47 2.02
N LEU A 16 -10.58 -6.67 3.33
CA LEU A 16 -11.19 -5.62 4.17
C LEU A 16 -10.26 -4.45 4.45
N LEU A 17 -8.96 -4.71 4.60
CA LEU A 17 -7.94 -3.68 4.73
C LEU A 17 -7.84 -2.87 3.43
N GLU A 18 -7.82 -3.55 2.28
CA GLU A 18 -7.81 -2.96 0.96
C GLU A 18 -9.02 -2.07 0.74
N GLU A 19 -10.23 -2.56 1.02
CA GLU A 19 -11.44 -1.77 0.86
C GLU A 19 -11.40 -0.50 1.73
N PHE A 20 -10.95 -0.62 2.97
CA PHE A 20 -10.81 0.50 3.88
C PHE A 20 -9.79 1.53 3.37
N ILE A 21 -8.59 1.09 3.00
CA ILE A 21 -7.54 1.98 2.48
C ILE A 21 -8.01 2.63 1.18
N TRP A 22 -8.64 1.87 0.28
CA TRP A 22 -9.17 2.41 -0.96
C TRP A 22 -10.19 3.51 -0.69
N LEU A 23 -11.20 3.27 0.15
CA LEU A 23 -12.21 4.27 0.47
C LEU A 23 -11.62 5.56 1.05
N HIS A 24 -10.53 5.46 1.81
CA HIS A 24 -9.90 6.58 2.52
C HIS A 24 -8.53 7.01 1.96
N LEU A 25 -8.19 6.59 0.74
CA LEU A 25 -6.84 6.71 0.17
C LEU A 25 -6.34 8.16 0.17
N SER A 26 -7.19 9.10 -0.22
CA SER A 26 -6.87 10.53 -0.25
C SER A 26 -6.64 11.09 1.15
N SER A 27 -7.52 10.79 2.12
CA SER A 27 -7.37 11.29 3.49
C SER A 27 -6.21 10.66 4.26
N LEU A 28 -5.84 9.43 3.93
CA LEU A 28 -4.80 8.68 4.64
C LEU A 28 -3.41 8.97 4.10
N LEU A 29 -3.27 9.08 2.77
CA LEU A 29 -1.97 9.11 2.10
C LEU A 29 -1.80 10.27 1.11
N ASN A 30 -2.79 11.18 1.01
CA ASN A 30 -2.81 12.27 0.03
C ASN A 30 -2.66 11.77 -1.42
N LEU A 31 -3.23 10.59 -1.71
CA LEU A 31 -3.20 9.96 -3.02
C LEU A 31 -4.59 10.01 -3.67
N THR A 32 -4.61 10.35 -4.96
CA THR A 32 -5.78 10.17 -5.83
C THR A 32 -5.84 8.73 -6.30
N LYS A 33 -7.03 8.13 -6.31
CA LYS A 33 -7.27 6.76 -6.80
C LYS A 33 -6.93 6.63 -8.29
N VAL A 34 -6.11 5.65 -8.63
CA VAL A 34 -5.84 5.25 -10.02
C VAL A 34 -6.54 3.93 -10.31
N LYS A 35 -6.19 2.87 -9.59
CA LYS A 35 -6.78 1.54 -9.78
C LYS A 35 -6.67 0.70 -8.52
N LYS A 36 -7.69 -0.11 -8.24
CA LYS A 36 -7.64 -1.18 -7.24
C LYS A 36 -7.51 -2.52 -7.96
N GLN A 37 -6.76 -3.47 -7.40
CA GLN A 37 -6.56 -4.81 -7.96
C GLN A 37 -6.05 -4.78 -9.42
N HIS A 38 -5.09 -3.90 -9.72
CA HIS A 38 -4.57 -3.72 -11.08
C HIS A 38 -3.73 -4.92 -11.51
N ILE A 39 -4.09 -5.54 -12.64
CA ILE A 39 -3.35 -6.65 -13.21
C ILE A 39 -2.04 -6.12 -13.80
N ILE A 40 -0.92 -6.48 -13.17
CA ILE A 40 0.43 -6.12 -13.62
C ILE A 40 0.86 -7.04 -14.76
N ASN A 41 0.56 -8.32 -14.64
CA ASN A 41 0.72 -9.34 -15.68
C ASN A 41 -0.14 -10.56 -15.32
N LYS A 42 -0.05 -11.65 -16.11
CA LYS A 42 -0.85 -12.88 -15.92
C LYS A 42 -0.79 -13.48 -14.50
N GLN A 43 0.29 -13.25 -13.76
CA GLN A 43 0.55 -13.86 -12.46
C GLN A 43 0.50 -12.85 -11.29
N ASN A 44 0.45 -11.56 -11.59
CA ASN A 44 0.68 -10.51 -10.60
C ASN A 44 -0.39 -9.44 -10.67
N ARG A 45 -0.79 -9.00 -9.48
CA ARG A 45 -1.78 -7.96 -9.30
C ARG A 45 -1.35 -7.08 -8.15
N ALA A 46 -1.30 -5.77 -8.39
CA ALA A 46 -1.07 -4.79 -7.34
C ALA A 46 -2.39 -4.49 -6.63
N ASP A 47 -2.37 -4.40 -5.31
CA ASP A 47 -3.57 -4.14 -4.52
C ASP A 47 -4.15 -2.76 -4.82
N ILE A 48 -3.34 -1.70 -4.64
CA ILE A 48 -3.80 -0.33 -4.91
C ILE A 48 -2.73 0.45 -5.67
N LEU A 49 -3.16 1.14 -6.71
CA LEU A 49 -2.44 2.19 -7.39
C LEU A 49 -3.09 3.54 -7.09
N GLY A 50 -2.26 4.50 -6.72
CA GLY A 50 -2.65 5.89 -6.53
C GLY A 50 -1.68 6.85 -7.20
N VAL A 51 -2.00 8.13 -7.23
CA VAL A 51 -1.11 9.18 -7.73
C VAL A 51 -1.12 10.36 -6.77
N ASN A 52 0.05 10.88 -6.42
CA ASN A 52 0.14 12.08 -5.58
C ASN A 52 -0.14 13.36 -6.41
N SER A 53 -0.19 14.51 -5.74
CA SER A 53 -0.41 15.82 -6.41
C SER A 53 0.71 16.20 -7.38
N LEU A 54 1.88 15.56 -7.29
CA LEU A 54 3.03 15.79 -8.16
C LEU A 54 3.04 14.85 -9.37
N GLY A 55 2.09 13.92 -9.49
CA GLY A 55 2.04 12.96 -10.59
C GLY A 55 2.87 11.69 -10.38
N ASN A 56 3.52 11.50 -9.22
CA ASN A 56 4.21 10.24 -8.90
C ASN A 56 3.20 9.11 -8.72
N LEU A 57 3.38 7.99 -9.42
CA LEU A 57 2.60 6.79 -9.18
C LEU A 57 2.99 6.17 -7.84
N ALA A 58 2.00 5.93 -6.98
CA ALA A 58 2.15 5.14 -5.78
C ALA A 58 1.65 3.71 -6.01
N ILE A 59 2.48 2.73 -5.64
CA ILE A 59 2.14 1.30 -5.64
C ILE A 59 2.04 0.85 -4.19
N LEU A 60 0.87 0.36 -3.79
CA LEU A 60 0.61 -0.15 -2.45
C LEU A 60 0.48 -1.68 -2.50
N GLU A 61 1.23 -2.36 -1.64
CA GLU A 61 1.07 -3.79 -1.34
C GLU A 61 0.58 -3.93 0.11
N LEU A 62 -0.51 -4.67 0.31
CA LEU A 62 -1.21 -4.78 1.58
C LEU A 62 -1.11 -6.19 2.12
N LYS A 63 -0.60 -6.35 3.35
CA LYS A 63 -0.54 -7.64 4.03
C LYS A 63 -1.11 -7.60 5.43
N LYS A 64 -1.59 -8.75 5.92
CA LYS A 64 -1.84 -8.88 7.37
C LYS A 64 -0.55 -8.72 8.18
N GLY A 65 0.52 -9.38 7.77
CA GLY A 65 1.86 -9.26 8.35
C GLY A 65 2.84 -9.06 7.22
N GLY A 66 3.69 -8.05 7.34
CA GLY A 66 4.61 -7.69 6.28
C GLY A 66 5.85 -8.56 6.29
N ASP A 67 6.31 -8.93 5.10
CA ASP A 67 7.46 -9.80 4.89
C ASP A 67 8.30 -9.32 3.70
N LYS A 68 9.43 -9.98 3.47
CA LYS A 68 10.30 -9.69 2.32
C LYS A 68 9.59 -9.89 0.97
N GLY A 69 8.62 -10.80 0.91
CA GLY A 69 7.81 -11.06 -0.28
C GLY A 69 7.02 -9.84 -0.72
N SER A 70 6.44 -9.08 0.23
CA SER A 70 5.74 -7.83 -0.08
C SER A 70 6.66 -6.76 -0.68
N ILE A 71 7.93 -6.73 -0.25
CA ILE A 71 8.95 -5.83 -0.82
C ILE A 71 9.31 -6.28 -2.24
N ASP A 72 9.53 -7.58 -2.45
CA ASP A 72 9.84 -8.14 -3.76
C ASP A 72 8.67 -7.97 -4.75
N GLN A 73 7.43 -8.00 -4.27
CA GLN A 73 6.23 -7.66 -5.04
C GLN A 73 6.29 -6.21 -5.54
N LEU A 74 6.56 -5.24 -4.67
CA LEU A 74 6.67 -3.83 -5.04
C LEU A 74 7.75 -3.59 -6.11
N ILE A 75 8.93 -4.20 -5.97
CA ILE A 75 10.01 -4.12 -6.98
C ILE A 75 9.52 -4.66 -8.32
N ARG A 76 8.90 -5.84 -8.30
CA ARG A 76 8.40 -6.49 -9.51
C ARG A 76 7.33 -5.63 -10.20
N TYR A 77 6.42 -5.03 -9.44
CA TYR A 77 5.34 -4.21 -9.98
C TYR A 77 5.88 -2.91 -10.59
N LYS A 78 6.80 -2.24 -9.89
CA LYS A 78 7.51 -1.07 -10.43
C LYS A 78 8.19 -1.40 -11.76
N ASN A 79 8.98 -2.47 -11.80
CA ASN A 79 9.72 -2.84 -13.00
C ASN A 79 8.80 -3.17 -14.17
N ASN A 80 7.68 -3.86 -13.93
CA ASN A 80 6.69 -4.14 -14.99
C ASN A 80 6.04 -2.85 -15.48
N LEU A 81 5.58 -1.96 -14.59
CA LEU A 81 4.90 -0.72 -14.98
C LEU A 81 5.81 0.30 -15.68
N ILE A 82 7.13 0.25 -15.44
CA ILE A 82 8.11 1.03 -16.18
C ILE A 82 8.24 0.52 -17.63
N ASN A 83 8.29 -0.81 -17.79
CA ASN A 83 8.51 -1.48 -19.07
C ASN A 83 7.24 -1.54 -19.94
N ASP A 84 6.07 -1.68 -19.32
CA ASP A 84 4.77 -1.77 -19.97
C ASP A 84 3.81 -0.76 -19.34
N ARG A 85 3.87 0.49 -19.83
CA ARG A 85 3.15 1.63 -19.26
C ARG A 85 1.68 1.59 -19.70
N PRO A 86 0.72 1.51 -18.75
CA PRO A 86 -0.70 1.57 -19.08
C PRO A 86 -1.07 2.86 -19.80
N GLN A 87 -1.80 2.74 -20.91
CA GLN A 87 -2.27 3.88 -21.73
C GLN A 87 -3.75 4.20 -21.51
N THR A 88 -4.36 3.69 -20.44
CA THR A 88 -5.78 3.93 -20.15
C THR A 88 -6.01 5.30 -19.51
N SER A 89 -7.22 5.85 -19.65
CA SER A 89 -7.59 7.17 -19.09
C SER A 89 -7.41 7.26 -17.57
N GLU A 90 -7.47 6.13 -16.87
CA GLU A 90 -7.24 6.02 -15.41
C GLU A 90 -5.82 6.48 -15.02
N PHE A 91 -4.84 6.34 -15.92
CA PHE A 91 -3.44 6.72 -15.70
C PHE A 91 -3.09 8.10 -16.28
N SER A 92 -4.06 8.86 -16.80
CA SER A 92 -3.82 10.18 -17.43
C SER A 92 -3.10 11.21 -16.55
N LYS A 93 -3.20 11.07 -15.21
CA LYS A 93 -2.54 11.96 -14.24
C LYS A 93 -1.15 11.49 -13.81
N VAL A 94 -0.71 10.32 -14.28
CA VAL A 94 0.54 9.68 -13.87
C VAL A 94 1.66 10.14 -14.79
N ASP A 95 2.71 10.68 -14.20
CA ASP A 95 3.95 10.96 -14.91
C ASP A 95 4.93 9.80 -14.68
N PHE A 96 5.01 8.91 -15.67
CA PHE A 96 5.87 7.72 -15.64
C PHE A 96 7.37 8.04 -15.73
N ASN A 97 7.76 9.30 -15.95
CA ASN A 97 9.16 9.71 -15.91
C ASN A 97 9.60 10.08 -14.49
N LYS A 98 8.66 10.19 -13.54
CA LYS A 98 8.97 10.41 -12.13
C LYS A 98 9.18 9.11 -11.38
N ASP A 99 9.87 9.21 -10.25
CA ASP A 99 10.02 8.09 -9.34
C ASP A 99 8.67 7.62 -8.79
N PHE A 100 8.58 6.31 -8.60
CA PHE A 100 7.41 5.65 -8.04
C PHE A 100 7.50 5.68 -6.52
N LEU A 101 6.36 5.93 -5.86
CA LEU A 101 6.23 5.79 -4.42
C LEU A 101 5.88 4.33 -4.11
N LEU A 102 6.82 3.59 -3.53
CA LEU A 102 6.60 2.20 -3.15
C LEU A 102 6.20 2.14 -1.68
N ILE A 103 5.03 1.57 -1.41
CA ILE A 103 4.41 1.61 -0.10
C ILE A 103 3.97 0.20 0.30
N ALA A 104 4.52 -0.33 1.39
CA ALA A 104 4.05 -1.57 2.00
C ALA A 104 3.22 -1.25 3.24
N VAL A 105 2.01 -1.79 3.32
CA VAL A 105 1.13 -1.58 4.48
C VAL A 105 0.84 -2.91 5.16
N ALA A 106 1.16 -3.01 6.45
CA ALA A 106 0.93 -4.22 7.22
C ALA A 106 0.64 -3.95 8.69
N SER A 107 0.18 -4.95 9.45
CA SER A 107 -0.02 -4.78 10.90
C SER A 107 1.29 -4.77 11.71
N TYR A 108 2.37 -5.30 11.13
CA TYR A 108 3.75 -5.25 11.64
C TYR A 108 4.76 -5.61 10.51
N PHE A 109 6.02 -5.19 10.66
CA PHE A 109 7.20 -5.68 9.94
C PHE A 109 8.24 -6.11 10.99
N SER A 110 9.02 -7.16 10.70
CA SER A 110 10.18 -7.51 11.52
C SER A 110 11.38 -6.63 11.17
N ASP A 111 12.34 -6.48 12.08
CA ASP A 111 13.61 -5.77 11.82
C ASP A 111 14.32 -6.30 10.57
N SER A 112 14.33 -7.63 10.41
CA SER A 112 14.89 -8.28 9.22
C SER A 112 14.19 -7.93 7.91
N THR A 113 12.90 -7.56 7.97
CA THR A 113 12.13 -7.08 6.81
C THR A 113 12.39 -5.60 6.57
N ILE A 114 12.51 -4.80 7.63
CA ILE A 114 12.84 -3.37 7.56
C ILE A 114 14.22 -3.19 6.91
N THR A 115 15.27 -3.83 7.45
CA THR A 115 16.62 -3.78 6.88
C THR A 115 16.65 -4.27 5.42
N TYR A 116 15.86 -5.30 5.11
CA TYR A 116 15.74 -5.76 3.73
C TYR A 116 15.13 -4.70 2.81
N ALA A 117 14.05 -4.03 3.24
CA ALA A 117 13.42 -2.96 2.48
C ALA A 117 14.37 -1.78 2.26
N GLU A 118 15.08 -1.34 3.30
CA GLU A 118 16.07 -0.25 3.21
C GLU A 118 17.20 -0.59 2.22
N THR A 119 17.62 -1.85 2.17
CA THR A 119 18.69 -2.31 1.27
C THR A 119 18.21 -2.45 -0.18
N LYS A 120 17.00 -2.97 -0.40
CA LYS A 120 16.48 -3.27 -1.74
C LYS A 120 15.76 -2.11 -2.40
N ILE A 121 15.10 -1.28 -1.61
CA ILE A 121 14.31 -0.14 -2.06
C ILE A 121 14.51 1.03 -1.08
N PRO A 122 15.65 1.73 -1.15
CA PRO A 122 15.85 2.94 -0.37
C PRO A 122 14.69 3.92 -0.59
N GLY A 123 14.04 4.36 0.50
CA GLY A 123 12.88 5.25 0.44
C GLY A 123 11.52 4.56 0.34
N CYS A 124 11.44 3.21 0.38
CA CYS A 124 10.17 2.50 0.53
C CYS A 124 9.45 2.94 1.82
N LEU A 125 8.17 3.28 1.70
CA LEU A 125 7.34 3.61 2.87
C LEU A 125 6.75 2.34 3.46
N LEU A 126 7.29 1.95 4.60
CA LEU A 126 6.68 0.93 5.45
C LEU A 126 5.68 1.61 6.37
N LEU A 127 4.42 1.18 6.33
CA LEU A 127 3.33 1.77 7.09
C LEU A 127 2.65 0.69 7.96
N THR A 128 2.58 0.94 9.27
CA THR A 128 1.79 0.08 10.18
C THR A 128 0.32 0.49 10.09
N TYR A 129 -0.57 -0.45 10.36
CA TYR A 129 -1.93 -0.10 10.78
C TYR A 129 -2.33 -0.78 12.08
N GLN A 130 -3.14 -0.05 12.86
CA GLN A 130 -3.87 -0.56 14.01
C GLN A 130 -5.25 0.07 14.06
N VAL A 131 -6.25 -0.73 14.45
CA VAL A 131 -7.61 -0.22 14.67
C VAL A 131 -7.80 -0.01 16.16
N LYS A 132 -8.02 1.24 16.58
CA LYS A 132 -8.31 1.57 17.98
C LYS A 132 -9.83 1.69 18.17
N LYS A 133 -10.39 0.99 19.17
CA LYS A 133 -11.83 1.08 19.48
C LYS A 133 -12.07 2.28 20.39
N ASN A 134 -12.54 3.40 19.84
CA ASN A 134 -13.07 4.51 20.65
C ASN A 134 -14.59 4.39 20.75
N PHE A 135 -15.11 4.29 21.98
CA PHE A 135 -16.55 4.23 22.27
C PHE A 135 -17.30 5.58 22.03
N LYS A 136 -16.62 6.59 21.48
CA LYS A 136 -17.21 7.87 21.06
C LYS A 136 -17.12 8.02 19.53
N ARG A 137 -18.08 7.41 18.83
CA ARG A 137 -18.54 7.67 17.44
C ARG A 137 -17.54 7.71 16.27
N ARG A 138 -16.22 7.52 16.44
CA ARG A 138 -15.25 7.35 15.35
C ARG A 138 -14.24 6.26 15.70
N ILE A 139 -13.90 5.39 14.74
CA ILE A 139 -12.82 4.40 14.86
C ILE A 139 -11.52 5.10 14.41
N PRO A 140 -10.62 5.51 15.31
CA PRO A 140 -9.32 6.04 14.90
C PRO A 140 -8.50 4.95 14.21
N PHE A 141 -8.12 5.23 12.98
CA PHE A 141 -7.14 4.49 12.20
C PHE A 141 -5.88 5.35 12.11
N ASN A 142 -4.77 4.85 12.66
CA ASN A 142 -3.48 5.51 12.52
C ASN A 142 -2.66 4.74 11.49
N ILE A 143 -2.08 5.47 10.56
CA ILE A 143 -0.96 5.02 9.74
C ILE A 143 0.27 5.73 10.28
N ASP A 144 1.15 4.96 10.91
CA ASP A 144 2.41 5.47 11.42
C ASP A 144 3.54 4.91 10.52
N LYS A 145 4.48 5.78 10.14
CA LYS A 145 5.74 5.35 9.53
C LYS A 145 6.52 4.55 10.58
N TYR A 146 7.09 3.41 10.19
CA TYR A 146 8.08 2.74 11.05
C TYR A 146 9.30 3.63 11.24
#